data_AF-A0A6I0K8B4-F1
#
_entry.id   AF-A0A6I0K8B4-F1
#
_cell.length_a   1.000
_cell.length_b   1.000
_cell.length_c   1.000
_cell.angle_alpha   90.00
_cell.angle_beta   90.00
_cell.angle_gamma   90.00
#
_symmetry.space_group_name_H-M   'P 1'
#
loop_
_entity.id
_entity.type
_entity.pdbx_description
1 polymer ?
#
loop_
_entity_poly.entity_id
_entity_poly.type
_entity_poly.pdbx_seq_one_letter_code
_entity_poly.pdbx_strand_id
1 'polypeptide(L)'
;KRKSTKVKLKSIKFRADQALKTEFGVLKVQCLKGDLSFKKITNEEIDRRLENYFRTHQFLRRTDFQSLCGMVRSTAMRHIRRLRDEGKLENMGGLMQPIYVPGKGYYGNN
;
A
#
# COMPACT_ATOMS: atom_id res chain seq x y z
N LYS A 1 0.56 -67.20 -6.69
CA LYS A 1 -0.16 -65.94 -6.35
C LYS A 1 0.88 -64.84 -6.07
N ARG A 2 1.25 -63.99 -7.04
CA ARG A 2 2.32 -62.97 -6.87
C ARG A 2 1.77 -61.67 -6.27
N LYS A 3 2.50 -61.11 -5.31
CA LYS A 3 2.15 -60.00 -4.39
C LYS A 3 2.12 -58.61 -5.06
N SER A 4 1.39 -58.45 -6.17
CA SER A 4 1.37 -57.19 -6.93
C SER A 4 0.36 -56.15 -6.40
N THR A 5 -0.44 -56.46 -5.39
CA THR A 5 -1.63 -55.67 -5.05
C THR A 5 -1.43 -54.57 -3.99
N LYS A 6 -0.19 -54.15 -3.71
CA LYS A 6 0.10 -53.16 -2.65
C LYS A 6 0.95 -51.98 -3.14
N VAL A 7 0.67 -51.47 -4.32
CA VAL A 7 1.25 -50.20 -4.79
C VAL A 7 0.27 -49.08 -4.44
N LYS A 8 0.69 -48.13 -3.59
CA LYS A 8 -0.10 -46.94 -3.23
C LYS A 8 0.47 -45.72 -3.97
N LEU A 9 -0.37 -45.00 -4.69
CA LEU A 9 -0.03 -43.74 -5.36
C LEU A 9 0.33 -42.68 -4.30
N LYS A 10 1.58 -42.20 -4.29
CA LYS A 10 2.08 -41.26 -3.27
C LYS A 10 1.65 -39.81 -3.52
N SER A 11 1.66 -39.37 -4.79
CA SER A 11 1.19 -38.04 -5.21
C SER A 11 1.18 -37.93 -6.74
N ILE A 12 0.19 -37.27 -7.32
CA ILE A 12 0.25 -36.79 -8.72
C ILE A 12 0.79 -35.36 -8.68
N LYS A 13 1.87 -35.11 -9.43
CA LYS A 13 2.43 -33.76 -9.60
C LYS A 13 2.10 -33.29 -11.00
N PHE A 14 1.26 -32.27 -11.10
CA PHE A 14 1.02 -31.60 -12.37
C PHE A 14 2.30 -30.88 -12.80
N ARG A 15 2.83 -31.29 -13.95
CA ARG A 15 3.92 -30.60 -14.63
C ARG A 15 3.29 -29.82 -15.78
N ALA A 16 3.71 -28.57 -15.93
CA ALA A 16 3.34 -27.79 -17.10
C ALA A 16 3.78 -28.54 -18.36
N ASP A 17 2.90 -28.55 -19.34
CA ASP A 17 3.02 -29.33 -20.57
C ASP A 17 4.36 -29.04 -21.27
N GLN A 18 5.12 -30.11 -21.52
CA GLN A 18 6.47 -30.01 -22.06
C GLN A 18 6.45 -29.66 -23.55
N ALA A 19 5.42 -30.10 -24.30
CA ALA A 19 5.24 -29.72 -25.70
C ALA A 19 5.00 -28.21 -25.81
N LEU A 20 4.10 -27.68 -24.98
CA LEU A 20 3.82 -26.25 -24.89
C LEU A 20 5.07 -25.43 -24.51
N LYS A 21 5.86 -25.90 -23.53
CA LYS A 21 7.12 -25.24 -23.18
C LYS A 21 8.17 -25.24 -24.30
N THR A 22 8.13 -26.24 -25.17
CA THR A 22 9.08 -26.40 -26.27
C THR A 22 8.67 -25.55 -27.46
N GLU A 23 7.36 -25.48 -27.75
CA GLU A 23 6.78 -24.61 -28.79
C GLU A 23 6.96 -23.13 -28.49
N PHE A 24 6.70 -22.71 -27.24
CA PHE A 24 6.83 -21.30 -26.85
C PHE A 24 8.27 -20.87 -26.53
N GLY A 25 9.18 -21.81 -26.27
CA GLY A 25 10.56 -21.53 -25.86
C GLY A 25 10.67 -20.69 -24.58
N VAL A 26 11.86 -20.15 -24.31
CA VAL A 26 12.08 -19.19 -23.20
C VAL A 26 11.58 -17.81 -23.64
N LEU A 27 10.31 -17.53 -23.36
CA LEU A 27 9.75 -16.19 -23.53
C LEU A 27 10.42 -15.22 -22.55
N LYS A 28 11.33 -14.38 -23.05
CA LYS A 28 11.82 -13.20 -22.32
C LYS A 28 10.71 -12.16 -22.29
N VAL A 29 9.78 -12.32 -21.35
CA VAL A 29 8.80 -11.28 -21.02
C VAL A 29 9.55 -10.11 -20.40
N GLN A 30 9.52 -8.97 -21.08
CA GLN A 30 9.84 -7.69 -20.45
C GLN A 30 8.55 -7.13 -19.87
N CYS A 31 8.57 -6.73 -18.60
CA CYS A 31 7.49 -5.89 -18.09
C CYS A 31 7.41 -4.67 -18.99
N LEU A 32 6.26 -4.45 -19.62
CA LEU A 32 5.95 -3.17 -20.23
C LEU A 32 6.14 -2.13 -19.13
N LYS A 33 7.21 -1.34 -19.23
CA LYS A 33 7.36 -0.11 -18.46
C LYS A 33 6.34 0.87 -19.03
N GLY A 34 5.05 0.56 -18.87
CA GLY A 34 4.02 1.56 -18.98
C GLY A 34 4.44 2.64 -18.01
N ASP A 35 4.59 3.85 -18.51
CA ASP A 35 4.90 4.98 -17.65
C ASP A 35 3.70 5.12 -16.72
N LEU A 36 3.83 4.55 -15.52
CA LEU A 36 2.86 4.67 -14.46
C LEU A 36 3.03 6.08 -13.90
N SER A 37 2.75 7.07 -14.75
CA SER A 37 2.62 8.47 -14.42
C SER A 37 1.32 8.66 -13.64
N PHE A 38 1.22 7.96 -12.51
CA PHE A 38 0.26 8.30 -11.48
C PHE A 38 0.52 9.77 -11.15
N LYS A 39 -0.53 10.58 -11.21
CA LYS A 39 -0.49 11.98 -10.82
C LYS A 39 -0.01 12.05 -9.37
N LYS A 40 1.30 12.24 -9.19
CA LYS A 40 1.92 12.37 -7.87
C LYS A 40 1.35 13.64 -7.27
N ILE A 41 0.56 13.47 -6.21
CA ILE A 41 0.14 14.60 -5.40
C ILE A 41 1.40 15.23 -4.82
N THR A 42 1.56 16.54 -5.00
CA THR A 42 2.69 17.27 -4.45
C THR A 42 2.48 17.49 -2.96
N ASN A 43 3.56 17.77 -2.24
CA ASN A 43 3.49 17.92 -0.78
C ASN A 43 2.61 19.11 -0.38
N GLU A 44 2.63 20.19 -1.18
CA GLU A 44 1.85 21.40 -0.95
C GLU A 44 0.35 21.13 -1.12
N GLU A 45 -0.01 20.26 -2.05
CA GLU A 45 -1.40 19.85 -2.25
C GLU A 45 -1.91 19.01 -1.08
N ILE A 46 -1.07 18.15 -0.48
CA ILE A 46 -1.41 17.43 0.76
C ILE A 46 -1.67 18.44 1.87
N ASP A 47 -0.79 19.42 2.02
CA ASP A 47 -0.87 20.43 3.07
C ASP A 47 -2.16 21.26 2.95
N ARG A 48 -2.54 21.69 1.74
CA ARG A 48 -3.82 22.38 1.50
C ARG A 48 -5.05 21.54 1.86
N ARG A 49 -5.04 20.25 1.56
CA ARG A 49 -6.16 19.36 1.91
C ARG A 49 -6.24 19.14 3.41
N LEU A 50 -5.10 19.01 4.09
CA LEU A 50 -5.05 18.90 5.55
C LEU A 50 -5.57 20.17 6.21
N GLU A 51 -5.19 21.35 5.72
CA GLU A 51 -5.70 22.62 6.24
C GLU A 51 -7.23 22.69 6.16
N ASN A 52 -7.80 22.34 5.01
CA ASN A 52 -9.26 22.28 4.86
C ASN A 52 -9.93 21.21 5.74
N TYR A 53 -9.27 20.08 5.95
CA TYR A 53 -9.79 19.01 6.80
C TYR A 53 -9.84 19.43 8.28
N PHE A 54 -8.76 20.01 8.79
CA PHE A 54 -8.67 20.42 10.19
C PHE A 54 -9.52 21.64 10.54
N ARG A 55 -10.02 22.39 9.54
CA ARG A 55 -11.06 23.40 9.76
C ARG A 55 -12.33 22.81 10.39
N THR A 56 -12.67 21.59 10.01
CA THR A 56 -13.92 20.93 10.44
C THR A 56 -13.68 19.79 11.43
N HIS A 57 -12.52 19.16 11.39
CA HIS A 57 -12.21 17.98 12.20
C HIS A 57 -11.07 18.27 13.18
N GLN A 58 -11.24 17.86 14.44
CA GLN A 58 -10.21 18.05 15.48
C GLN A 58 -9.06 17.04 15.41
N PHE A 59 -9.30 15.88 14.81
CA PHE A 59 -8.33 14.79 14.73
C PHE A 59 -8.40 14.08 13.37
N LEU A 60 -7.30 13.43 13.04
CA LEU A 60 -7.10 12.72 11.79
C LEU A 60 -6.70 11.27 12.08
N ARG A 61 -7.45 10.31 11.53
CA ARG A 61 -7.02 8.91 11.48
C ARG A 61 -6.38 8.62 10.13
N ARG A 62 -5.61 7.53 10.08
CA ARG A 62 -4.99 7.06 8.83
C ARG A 62 -6.00 6.79 7.72
N THR A 63 -7.18 6.25 8.05
CA THR A 63 -8.25 5.99 7.08
C THR A 63 -8.79 7.26 6.46
N ASP A 64 -8.90 8.32 7.26
CA ASP A 64 -9.39 9.62 6.83
C ASP A 64 -8.33 10.26 5.90
N PHE A 65 -7.05 10.22 6.29
CA PHE A 65 -5.94 10.70 5.45
C PHE A 65 -5.84 9.97 4.10
N GLN A 66 -6.04 8.65 4.12
CA GLN A 66 -6.06 7.80 2.93
C GLN A 66 -7.16 8.25 1.95
N SER A 67 -8.36 8.53 2.48
CA SER A 67 -9.52 8.96 1.70
C SER A 67 -9.33 10.39 1.17
N LEU A 68 -8.83 11.30 2.01
CA LEU A 68 -8.55 12.70 1.67
C LEU A 68 -7.56 12.85 0.50
N CYS A 69 -6.49 12.05 0.52
CA CYS A 69 -5.47 12.10 -0.49
C CYS A 69 -5.68 11.12 -1.65
N GLY A 70 -6.70 10.24 -1.57
CA GLY A 70 -7.00 9.26 -2.61
C GLY A 70 -5.84 8.31 -2.91
N MET A 71 -5.03 7.97 -1.90
CA MET A 71 -3.80 7.19 -2.08
C MET A 71 -3.90 5.81 -1.42
N VAL A 72 -3.03 4.89 -1.84
CA VAL A 72 -2.95 3.57 -1.19
C VAL A 72 -2.40 3.67 0.22
N ARG A 73 -2.79 2.72 1.08
CA ARG A 73 -2.42 2.67 2.50
C ARG A 73 -0.92 2.86 2.76
N SER A 74 -0.05 2.23 1.96
CA SER A 74 1.40 2.31 2.13
C SER A 74 1.95 3.72 1.90
N THR A 75 1.48 4.39 0.84
CA THR A 75 1.82 5.77 0.51
C THR A 75 1.29 6.72 1.57
N ALA A 76 0.05 6.52 2.05
CA ALA A 76 -0.54 7.29 3.14
C ALA A 76 0.32 7.23 4.41
N MET A 77 0.71 6.03 4.82
CA MET A 77 1.58 5.84 5.99
C MET A 77 2.95 6.51 5.81
N ARG A 78 3.52 6.50 4.60
CA ARG A 78 4.79 7.18 4.32
C ARG A 78 4.65 8.70 4.50
N HIS A 79 3.59 9.30 3.96
CA HIS A 79 3.36 10.74 4.12
C HIS A 79 3.05 11.13 5.56
N ILE A 80 2.27 10.33 6.29
CA ILE A 80 2.01 10.56 7.73
C ILE A 80 3.31 10.55 8.54
N ARG A 81 4.21 9.59 8.27
CA ARG A 81 5.53 9.56 8.93
C ARG A 81 6.33 10.83 8.60
N ARG A 82 6.39 11.22 7.32
CA ARG A 82 7.05 12.46 6.90
C ARG A 82 6.49 13.68 7.64
N LEU A 83 5.17 13.83 7.69
CA LEU A 83 4.51 14.96 8.35
C LEU A 83 4.77 14.99 9.86
N ARG A 84 4.90 13.81 10.48
CA ARG A 84 5.29 13.70 11.89
C ARG A 84 6.76 14.06 12.10
N ASP A 85 7.64 13.60 11.22
CA ASP A 85 9.06 13.90 11.29
C ASP A 85 9.33 15.40 11.00
N GLU A 86 8.49 16.04 10.18
CA GLU A 86 8.44 17.50 9.96
C GLU A 86 7.82 18.29 11.13
N GLY A 87 7.22 17.61 12.13
CA GLY A 87 6.55 18.25 13.27
C GLY A 87 5.16 18.85 12.96
N LYS A 88 4.65 18.63 11.74
CA LYS A 88 3.33 19.14 11.31
C LYS A 88 2.16 18.34 11.89
N LEU A 89 2.39 17.07 12.21
CA LEU A 89 1.41 16.19 12.86
C LEU A 89 2.00 15.56 14.10
N GLU A 90 1.23 15.56 15.19
CA GLU A 90 1.59 14.87 16.42
C GLU A 90 0.68 13.66 16.63
N ASN A 91 1.25 12.53 17.06
CA ASN A 91 0.45 11.36 17.41
C ASN A 91 0.08 11.41 18.89
N MET A 92 -1.19 11.73 19.17
CA MET A 92 -1.77 11.72 20.52
C MET A 92 -2.38 10.35 20.88
N GLY A 93 -2.52 9.46 19.90
CA GLY A 93 -3.03 8.11 20.11
C GLY A 93 -1.96 7.10 20.51
N GLY A 94 -2.42 5.92 20.95
CA GLY A 94 -1.53 4.79 21.25
C GLY A 94 -0.89 4.19 19.98
N LEU A 95 0.17 3.40 20.15
CA LEU A 95 0.90 2.78 19.04
C LEU A 95 0.00 1.97 18.09
N MET A 96 -0.99 1.25 18.66
CA MET A 96 -1.92 0.40 17.92
C MET A 96 -3.13 1.16 17.37
N GLN A 97 -3.42 2.35 17.91
CA GLN A 97 -4.56 3.18 17.52
C GLN A 97 -4.10 4.65 17.42
N PRO A 98 -3.30 4.98 16.40
CA PRO A 98 -2.78 6.32 16.25
C PRO A 98 -3.89 7.30 15.90
N ILE A 99 -3.88 8.44 16.58
CA ILE A 99 -4.77 9.57 16.36
C ILE A 99 -3.86 10.78 16.18
N TYR A 100 -3.93 11.39 15.01
CA TYR A 100 -3.07 12.50 14.65
C TYR A 100 -3.79 13.83 14.89
N VAL A 101 -3.09 14.78 15.48
CA VAL A 101 -3.53 16.16 15.66
C VAL A 101 -2.55 17.10 14.97
N PRO A 102 -2.98 18.32 14.60
CA PRO A 102 -2.07 19.32 14.07
C PRO A 102 -0.99 19.68 15.10
N GLY A 103 0.26 19.76 14.65
CA GLY A 103 1.36 20.27 15.46
C GLY A 103 1.21 21.77 15.72
N LYS A 104 1.90 22.28 16.75
CA LYS A 104 1.83 23.70 17.11
C LYS A 104 2.23 24.60 15.93
N GLY A 105 1.34 25.50 15.53
CA GLY A 105 1.57 26.45 14.42
C GLY A 105 1.23 25.90 13.02
N TYR A 106 0.74 24.66 12.92
CA TYR A 106 0.35 24.05 11.65
C TYR A 106 -1.12 23.64 11.67
N TYR A 107 -1.84 23.93 10.57
CA TYR A 107 -3.25 23.56 10.32
C TYR A 107 -4.25 23.83 11.47
N GLY A 108 -3.88 24.70 12.41
CA GLY A 108 -4.72 25.05 13.56
C GLY A 108 -5.95 25.81 13.09
N ASN A 109 -7.07 25.55 13.74
CA ASN A 109 -8.22 26.43 13.67
C ASN A 109 -7.83 27.75 14.34
N ASN A 110 -7.90 28.83 13.56
CA ASN A 110 -7.87 30.19 14.06
C ASN A 110 -9.05 30.42 15.01
#